data_AF-A0A1E3VY28-F1
#
_entry.id   AF-A0A1E3VY28-F1
#
_cell.length_a   1.000
_cell.length_b   1.000
_cell.length_c   1.000
_cell.angle_alpha   90.00
_cell.angle_beta   90.00
_cell.angle_gamma   90.00
#
_symmetry.space_group_name_H-M   'P 1'
#
loop_
_entity.id
_entity.type
_entity.pdbx_description
1 polymer ?
#
loop_
_entity_poly.entity_id
_entity_poly.type
_entity_poly.pdbx_seq_one_letter_code
_entity_poly.pdbx_strand_id
1 'polypeptide(L)'
;MENRIQMVGDQQTHIIPAEQRELDRLARLCGFADTDAFGDALLARFRCVERHYGALFEKIPLPPSSVPGLVFGDEADPETRAALEDLGFENPRAAIEAIKAWQAGRYPATRSAKARERLIEFLPHLLEAFSRTAQPDLALSTFDKVMANMPAGLPLFSLLAANPSLLRLVADIMGTAPRLAKIIGRRPRLLDAVLDPGFFGDTPTKAQLKEVVGGALALATHYEDALDRARIVGREQSFLIGVRVISGTISAGQAGEAYAALADTLIQALSDRVSDELTAQHGHLPNGMAAVLAMGKLGGEEMTAASDLDLITVYDYAGQDAKSDGERSLPGPQYYTRFTQRLIAALSAQTSEGALYEVDMRLRPSGSQGPVATKLSGFIDYQERSAWIWEHLALTRARVVSGPEAMREAIETSIRSVLTRPRDRTAVAGEVHEMRRKIAAEKGTEDIWDLKQVRGGIVDLEFIAQYLQLVNAAERPDVLDQNTEAGLTKLAEAGILDRADAELLIPAARLYQSLTQILRLCLEQGFDANDAPQALRELLARSADMPDFATLEATLKETLSGVHNAFNRLVA
;
A
#
# COMPACT_ATOMS: atom_id res chain seq x y z
N MET A 1 15.30 21.88 -17.79
CA MET A 1 15.90 22.39 -16.53
C MET A 1 16.18 21.23 -15.62
N GLU A 2 15.17 20.44 -15.29
CA GLU A 2 15.25 19.21 -14.50
C GLU A 2 16.42 18.29 -14.87
N ASN A 3 16.52 17.84 -16.12
CA ASN A 3 17.64 17.00 -16.57
C ASN A 3 19.02 17.66 -16.37
N ARG A 4 19.09 19.00 -16.42
CA ARG A 4 20.34 19.77 -16.27
C ARG A 4 20.72 19.95 -14.80
N ILE A 5 19.75 20.04 -13.89
CA ILE A 5 19.99 20.01 -12.44
C ILE A 5 20.61 18.66 -12.06
N GLN A 6 20.08 17.59 -12.63
CA GLN A 6 20.57 16.23 -12.39
C GLN A 6 21.98 16.01 -12.93
N MET A 7 22.30 16.59 -14.10
CA MET A 7 23.65 16.54 -14.69
C MET A 7 24.73 17.30 -13.89
N VAL A 8 24.37 18.38 -13.17
CA VAL A 8 25.37 19.22 -12.46
C VAL A 8 25.87 18.55 -11.18
N GLY A 9 24.98 17.83 -10.49
CA GLY A 9 25.30 17.14 -9.23
C GLY A 9 25.57 15.64 -9.37
N ASP A 10 25.39 15.06 -10.56
CA ASP A 10 25.31 13.61 -10.81
C ASP A 10 24.36 12.91 -9.81
N GLN A 11 23.25 13.60 -9.52
CA GLN A 11 22.27 13.25 -8.50
C GLN A 11 20.88 13.52 -9.03
N GLN A 12 19.95 12.60 -8.79
CA GLN A 12 18.56 12.74 -9.20
C GLN A 12 17.82 13.69 -8.25
N THR A 13 18.03 14.99 -8.46
CA THR A 13 17.45 16.06 -7.66
C THR A 13 16.65 17.03 -8.53
N HIS A 14 15.55 17.51 -7.98
CA HIS A 14 14.75 18.60 -8.55
C HIS A 14 14.97 19.91 -7.79
N ILE A 15 15.90 19.90 -6.84
CA ILE A 15 16.22 21.05 -5.98
C ILE A 15 17.20 21.95 -6.74
N ILE A 16 16.80 23.20 -6.93
CA ILE A 16 17.69 24.22 -7.48
C ILE A 16 18.82 24.46 -6.48
N PRO A 17 20.10 24.44 -6.89
CA PRO A 17 21.23 24.66 -6.00
C PRO A 17 21.11 25.98 -5.26
N ALA A 18 21.36 25.95 -3.94
CA ALA A 18 21.36 27.15 -3.10
C ALA A 18 22.67 27.94 -3.21
N GLU A 19 23.77 27.30 -3.62
CA GLU A 19 25.07 27.95 -3.77
C GLU A 19 25.15 28.72 -5.08
N GLN A 20 25.48 30.02 -5.00
CA GLN A 20 25.49 30.94 -6.15
C GLN A 20 26.34 30.42 -7.32
N ARG A 21 27.46 29.78 -7.02
CA ARG A 21 28.39 29.25 -8.03
C ARG A 21 27.80 28.07 -8.80
N GLU A 22 27.02 27.23 -8.14
CA GLU A 22 26.34 26.09 -8.77
C GLU A 22 25.12 26.55 -9.57
N LEU A 23 24.42 27.56 -9.06
CA LEU A 23 23.31 28.18 -9.76
C LEU A 23 23.76 28.86 -11.06
N ASP A 24 24.89 29.57 -11.05
CA ASP A 24 25.51 30.15 -12.25
C ASP A 24 25.88 29.07 -13.28
N ARG A 25 26.41 27.92 -12.83
CA ARG A 25 26.70 26.78 -13.73
C ARG A 25 25.42 26.23 -14.34
N LEU A 26 24.38 26.04 -13.54
CA LEU A 26 23.08 25.57 -14.02
C LEU A 26 22.45 26.54 -15.03
N ALA A 27 22.49 27.84 -14.75
CA ALA A 27 21.97 28.89 -15.62
C ALA A 27 22.66 28.84 -16.99
N ARG A 28 24.00 28.78 -17.01
CA ARG A 28 24.78 28.63 -18.24
C ARG A 28 24.50 27.33 -18.97
N LEU A 29 24.41 26.21 -18.25
CA LEU A 29 24.05 24.91 -18.84
C LEU A 29 22.63 24.91 -19.44
N CYS A 30 21.73 25.72 -18.87
CA CYS A 30 20.40 25.94 -19.40
C CYS A 30 20.35 26.88 -20.62
N GLY A 31 21.49 27.47 -21.01
CA GLY A 31 21.61 28.36 -22.15
C GLY A 31 21.42 29.84 -21.83
N PHE A 32 21.48 30.24 -20.55
CA PHE A 32 21.34 31.63 -20.12
C PHE A 32 22.70 32.27 -19.85
N ALA A 33 22.78 33.60 -20.01
CA ALA A 33 24.03 34.35 -19.84
C ALA A 33 24.50 34.38 -18.37
N ASP A 34 23.55 34.50 -17.45
CA ASP A 34 23.75 34.62 -16.01
C ASP A 34 22.54 34.05 -15.25
N THR A 35 22.69 33.96 -13.92
CA THR A 35 21.64 33.49 -13.01
C THR A 35 20.39 34.36 -13.03
N ASP A 36 20.53 35.68 -13.22
CA ASP A 36 19.40 36.60 -13.22
C ASP A 36 18.50 36.35 -14.44
N ALA A 37 19.07 36.25 -15.64
CA ALA A 37 18.34 35.93 -16.87
C ALA A 37 17.66 34.55 -16.82
N PHE A 38 18.33 33.57 -16.20
CA PHE A 38 17.75 32.25 -15.96
C PHE A 38 16.57 32.33 -14.98
N GLY A 39 16.75 33.04 -13.88
CA GLY A 39 15.72 33.27 -12.86
C GLY A 39 14.49 33.95 -13.44
N ASP A 40 14.67 35.01 -14.22
CA ASP A 40 13.58 35.73 -14.89
C ASP A 40 12.78 34.83 -15.83
N ALA A 41 13.46 34.05 -16.67
CA ALA A 41 12.80 33.12 -17.60
C ALA A 41 12.04 32.00 -16.86
N LEU A 42 12.62 31.48 -15.78
CA LEU A 42 12.00 30.44 -14.97
C LEU A 42 10.77 30.98 -14.23
N LEU A 43 10.88 32.14 -13.59
CA LEU A 43 9.78 32.82 -12.94
C LEU A 43 8.67 33.18 -13.93
N ALA A 44 9.02 33.63 -15.14
CA ALA A 44 8.04 33.89 -16.20
C ALA A 44 7.25 32.63 -16.57
N ARG A 45 7.93 31.47 -16.67
CA ARG A 45 7.25 30.19 -16.93
C ARG A 45 6.35 29.77 -15.76
N PHE A 46 6.82 29.88 -14.52
CA PHE A 46 6.01 29.56 -13.33
C PHE A 46 4.78 30.47 -13.22
N ARG A 47 4.94 31.79 -13.42
CA ARG A 47 3.81 32.73 -13.47
C ARG A 47 2.83 32.42 -14.59
N CYS A 48 3.32 31.96 -15.75
CA CYS A 48 2.47 31.54 -16.85
C CYS A 48 1.60 30.35 -16.47
N VAL A 49 2.19 29.30 -15.90
CA VAL A 49 1.46 28.11 -15.40
C VAL A 49 0.48 28.50 -14.29
N GLU A 50 0.92 29.31 -13.32
CA GLU A 50 0.07 29.85 -12.24
C GLU A 50 -1.14 30.60 -12.80
N ARG A 51 -0.95 31.43 -13.83
CA ARG A 51 -2.02 32.15 -14.52
C ARG A 51 -3.00 31.20 -15.21
N HIS A 52 -2.52 30.18 -15.91
CA HIS A 52 -3.39 29.21 -16.58
C HIS A 52 -4.23 28.40 -15.59
N TYR A 53 -3.62 27.94 -14.49
CA TYR A 53 -4.35 27.27 -13.41
C TYR A 53 -5.37 28.20 -12.73
N GLY A 54 -4.99 29.44 -12.45
CA GLY A 54 -5.93 30.45 -11.93
C GLY A 54 -7.13 30.62 -12.86
N ALA A 55 -6.89 30.89 -14.14
CA ALA A 55 -7.93 31.12 -15.13
C ALA A 55 -8.86 29.91 -15.38
N LEU A 56 -8.37 28.68 -15.19
CA LEU A 56 -9.17 27.46 -15.38
C LEU A 56 -10.28 27.34 -14.31
N PHE A 57 -10.04 27.85 -13.09
CA PHE A 57 -10.94 27.71 -11.94
C PHE A 57 -11.55 29.04 -11.45
N GLU A 58 -11.06 30.19 -11.91
CA GLU A 58 -11.54 31.54 -11.54
C GLU A 58 -13.03 31.78 -11.85
N LYS A 59 -13.58 31.04 -12.82
CA LYS A 59 -14.97 31.19 -13.29
C LYS A 59 -15.95 30.21 -12.69
N ILE A 60 -15.53 29.36 -11.75
CA ILE A 60 -16.40 28.40 -11.09
C ILE A 60 -16.90 29.07 -9.80
N PRO A 61 -18.16 29.56 -9.76
CA PRO A 61 -18.71 30.16 -8.56
C PRO A 61 -18.73 29.11 -7.45
N LEU A 62 -18.23 29.50 -6.27
CA LEU A 62 -18.34 28.66 -5.09
C LEU A 62 -19.82 28.46 -4.74
N PRO A 63 -20.24 27.26 -4.32
CA PRO A 63 -21.59 27.07 -3.78
C PRO A 63 -21.80 27.97 -2.55
N PRO A 64 -23.03 28.35 -2.20
CA PRO A 64 -23.26 29.05 -0.94
C PRO A 64 -22.78 28.19 0.25
N SER A 65 -22.00 28.78 1.17
CA SER A 65 -21.62 28.15 2.43
C SER A 65 -22.60 28.55 3.53
N SER A 66 -22.82 27.65 4.49
CA SER A 66 -23.57 27.94 5.72
C SER A 66 -22.75 28.71 6.76
N VAL A 67 -21.43 28.79 6.58
CA VAL A 67 -20.50 29.48 7.46
C VAL A 67 -20.38 30.96 7.02
N PRO A 68 -20.66 31.94 7.90
CA PRO A 68 -20.46 33.34 7.58
C PRO A 68 -18.98 33.66 7.33
N GLY A 69 -18.69 34.72 6.57
CA GLY A 69 -17.32 35.16 6.33
C GLY A 69 -16.66 35.61 7.62
N LEU A 70 -15.86 34.74 8.23
CA LEU A 70 -15.16 35.01 9.48
C LEU A 70 -13.96 35.92 9.26
N VAL A 71 -13.77 36.89 10.16
CA VAL A 71 -12.62 37.82 10.14
C VAL A 71 -11.59 37.34 11.15
N PHE A 72 -10.37 37.11 10.68
CA PHE A 72 -9.25 36.61 11.50
C PHE A 72 -8.21 37.72 11.72
N GLY A 73 -8.51 38.68 12.61
CA GLY A 73 -7.64 39.81 12.97
C GLY A 73 -6.65 39.54 14.11
N ASP A 74 -5.81 40.52 14.49
CA ASP A 74 -4.69 40.33 15.45
C ASP A 74 -5.13 39.82 16.83
N GLU A 75 -6.27 40.28 17.36
CA GLU A 75 -6.92 39.70 18.54
C GLU A 75 -7.97 38.67 18.11
N ALA A 76 -8.10 37.56 18.86
CA ALA A 76 -9.15 36.57 18.62
C ALA A 76 -10.50 37.22 18.93
N ASP A 77 -11.12 37.78 17.90
CA ASP A 77 -12.43 38.39 18.00
C ASP A 77 -13.42 37.41 18.66
N PRO A 78 -14.11 37.81 19.75
CA PRO A 78 -15.05 36.93 20.45
C PRO A 78 -16.09 36.30 19.53
N GLU A 79 -16.51 37.00 18.46
CA GLU A 79 -17.46 36.48 17.47
C GLU A 79 -16.86 35.34 16.64
N THR A 80 -15.64 35.49 16.13
CA THR A 80 -14.93 34.42 15.40
C THR A 80 -14.68 33.19 16.27
N ARG A 81 -14.35 33.39 17.55
CA ARG A 81 -14.22 32.27 18.49
C ARG A 81 -15.55 31.53 18.67
N ALA A 82 -16.63 32.26 18.95
CA ALA A 82 -17.96 31.66 19.14
C ALA A 82 -18.41 30.90 17.89
N ALA A 83 -18.18 31.46 16.70
CA ALA A 83 -18.52 30.78 15.44
C ALA A 83 -17.77 29.47 15.22
N LEU A 84 -16.49 29.38 15.63
CA LEU A 84 -15.74 28.12 15.57
C LEU A 84 -16.25 27.10 16.60
N GLU A 85 -16.64 27.56 17.80
CA GLU A 85 -17.26 26.69 18.81
C GLU A 85 -18.60 26.14 18.32
N ASP A 86 -19.43 26.96 17.66
CA ASP A 86 -20.69 26.56 17.03
C ASP A 86 -20.48 25.56 15.88
N LEU A 87 -19.31 25.60 15.23
CA LEU A 87 -18.86 24.64 14.22
C LEU A 87 -18.23 23.37 14.84
N GLY A 88 -18.22 23.25 16.16
CA GLY A 88 -17.73 22.05 16.85
C GLY A 88 -16.20 21.99 17.03
N PHE A 89 -15.48 23.11 16.89
CA PHE A 89 -14.07 23.18 17.26
C PHE A 89 -13.92 23.33 18.78
N GLU A 90 -13.22 22.40 19.41
CA GLU A 90 -12.92 22.42 20.84
C GLU A 90 -11.77 23.37 21.19
N ASN A 91 -10.86 23.61 20.24
CA ASN A 91 -9.75 24.56 20.39
C ASN A 91 -9.75 25.66 19.31
N PRO A 92 -10.73 26.60 19.37
CA PRO A 92 -10.82 27.73 18.43
C PRO A 92 -9.52 28.54 18.34
N ARG A 93 -8.78 28.66 19.45
CA ARG A 93 -7.53 29.42 19.49
C ARG A 93 -6.47 28.82 18.56
N ALA A 94 -6.28 27.50 18.60
CA ALA A 94 -5.36 26.82 17.71
C ALA A 94 -5.78 26.95 16.24
N ALA A 95 -7.09 26.82 15.96
CA ALA A 95 -7.65 27.01 14.64
C ALA A 95 -7.38 28.43 14.09
N ILE A 96 -7.64 29.46 14.89
CA ILE A 96 -7.38 30.86 14.53
C ILE A 96 -5.89 31.09 14.23
N GLU A 97 -4.98 30.57 15.07
CA GLU A 97 -3.54 30.74 14.86
C GLU A 97 -3.03 30.06 13.58
N ALA A 98 -3.56 28.87 13.26
CA ALA A 98 -3.26 28.20 12.00
C ALA A 98 -3.75 29.03 10.80
N ILE A 99 -5.01 29.47 10.82
CA ILE A 99 -5.59 30.28 9.73
C ILE A 99 -4.81 31.59 9.53
N LYS A 100 -4.41 32.26 10.61
CA LYS A 100 -3.54 33.44 10.55
C LYS A 100 -2.19 33.13 9.92
N ALA A 101 -1.58 31.99 10.24
CA ALA A 101 -0.34 31.56 9.61
C ALA A 101 -0.50 31.40 8.09
N TRP A 102 -1.65 30.89 7.64
CA TRP A 102 -1.95 30.72 6.22
C TRP A 102 -2.15 32.08 5.52
N GLN A 103 -2.91 32.98 6.13
CA GLN A 103 -3.14 34.34 5.62
C GLN A 103 -1.87 35.19 5.60
N ALA A 104 -0.95 34.97 6.54
CA ALA A 104 0.35 35.62 6.56
C ALA A 104 1.34 35.02 5.54
N GLY A 105 0.98 33.93 4.85
CA GLY A 105 1.85 33.28 3.86
C GLY A 105 3.06 32.58 4.49
N ARG A 106 2.95 32.11 5.74
CA ARG A 106 4.07 31.48 6.47
C ARG A 106 4.58 30.21 5.79
N TYR A 107 3.71 29.48 5.09
CA TYR A 107 4.08 28.24 4.41
C TYR A 107 4.35 28.44 2.92
N PRO A 108 5.19 27.59 2.28
CA PRO A 108 5.41 27.63 0.84
C PRO A 108 4.10 27.55 0.04
N ALA A 109 3.15 26.72 0.49
CA ALA A 109 1.83 26.58 -0.11
C ALA A 109 1.04 27.90 -0.23
N THR A 110 1.27 28.84 0.69
CA THR A 110 0.57 30.12 0.83
C THR A 110 1.44 31.34 0.46
N ARG A 111 2.62 31.12 -0.15
CA ARG A 111 3.59 32.18 -0.41
C ARG A 111 3.12 33.17 -1.49
N SER A 112 2.38 32.72 -2.51
CA SER A 112 1.85 33.61 -3.55
C SER A 112 0.56 34.32 -3.09
N ALA A 113 0.37 35.57 -3.52
CA ALA A 113 -0.83 36.35 -3.18
C ALA A 113 -2.10 35.65 -3.68
N LYS A 114 -2.07 35.12 -4.91
CA LYS A 114 -3.18 34.35 -5.50
C LYS A 114 -3.53 33.10 -4.71
N ALA A 115 -2.54 32.37 -4.20
CA ALA A 115 -2.80 31.20 -3.36
C ALA A 115 -3.54 31.60 -2.07
N ARG A 116 -3.16 32.74 -1.45
CA ARG A 116 -3.84 33.25 -0.25
C ARG A 116 -5.24 33.78 -0.55
N GLU A 117 -5.41 34.54 -1.62
CA GLU A 117 -6.71 35.03 -2.07
C GLU A 117 -7.66 33.84 -2.27
N ARG A 118 -7.23 32.82 -3.01
CA ARG A 118 -8.03 31.62 -3.24
C ARG A 118 -8.31 30.86 -1.95
N LEU A 119 -7.33 30.71 -1.06
CA LEU A 119 -7.50 30.08 0.25
C LEU A 119 -8.54 30.80 1.11
N ILE A 120 -8.45 32.12 1.21
CA ILE A 120 -9.39 32.94 1.99
C ILE A 120 -10.80 32.85 1.41
N GLU A 121 -10.93 32.88 0.08
CA GLU A 121 -12.20 32.75 -0.62
C GLU A 121 -12.90 31.41 -0.31
N PHE A 122 -12.15 30.30 -0.25
CA PHE A 122 -12.70 28.96 0.01
C PHE A 122 -12.73 28.56 1.50
N LEU A 123 -12.13 29.36 2.38
CA LEU A 123 -11.99 29.04 3.81
C LEU A 123 -13.32 28.70 4.52
N PRO A 124 -14.46 29.38 4.26
CA PRO A 124 -15.74 29.00 4.87
C PRO A 124 -16.15 27.56 4.54
N HIS A 125 -15.98 27.14 3.28
CA HIS A 125 -16.26 25.76 2.84
C HIS A 125 -15.30 24.75 3.47
N LEU A 126 -14.04 25.14 3.66
CA LEU A 126 -13.05 24.29 4.32
C LEU A 126 -13.44 24.03 5.78
N LEU A 127 -13.81 25.09 6.52
CA LEU A 127 -14.25 24.98 7.91
C LEU A 127 -15.56 24.20 8.01
N GLU A 128 -16.49 24.41 7.09
CA GLU A 128 -17.72 23.63 6.98
C GLU A 128 -17.47 22.15 6.69
N ALA A 129 -16.44 21.83 5.89
CA ALA A 129 -16.06 20.44 5.64
C ALA A 129 -15.42 19.80 6.88
N PHE A 130 -14.54 20.53 7.59
CA PHE A 130 -13.93 20.05 8.83
C PHE A 130 -14.94 19.87 9.96
N SER A 131 -15.91 20.77 10.10
CA SER A 131 -16.95 20.68 11.14
C SER A 131 -17.83 19.43 10.99
N ARG A 132 -17.93 18.87 9.78
CA ARG A 132 -18.66 17.64 9.50
C ARG A 132 -17.87 16.37 9.79
N THR A 133 -16.58 16.49 10.07
CA THR A 133 -15.75 15.37 10.53
C THR A 133 -15.99 15.13 12.01
N ALA A 134 -15.72 13.91 12.50
CA ALA A 134 -15.89 13.61 13.92
C ALA A 134 -14.88 14.34 14.84
N GLN A 135 -13.79 14.90 14.29
CA GLN A 135 -12.82 15.71 15.03
C GLN A 135 -12.34 16.91 14.20
N PRO A 136 -13.07 18.04 14.22
CA PRO A 136 -12.74 19.22 13.42
C PRO A 136 -11.33 19.77 13.71
N ASP A 137 -10.89 19.81 14.97
CA ASP A 137 -9.55 20.26 15.36
C ASP A 137 -8.43 19.38 14.80
N LEU A 138 -8.63 18.05 14.78
CA LEU A 138 -7.66 17.12 14.19
C LEU A 138 -7.58 17.27 12.68
N ALA A 139 -8.72 17.42 12.01
CA ALA A 139 -8.76 17.65 10.56
C ALA A 139 -8.03 18.96 10.19
N LEU A 140 -8.30 20.05 10.92
CA LEU A 140 -7.64 21.34 10.69
C LEU A 140 -6.14 21.28 10.96
N SER A 141 -5.72 20.71 12.11
CA SER A 141 -4.31 20.61 12.45
C SER A 141 -3.53 19.68 11.52
N THR A 142 -4.17 18.64 10.98
CA THR A 142 -3.58 17.77 9.95
C THR A 142 -3.46 18.50 8.61
N PHE A 143 -4.48 19.27 8.23
CA PHE A 143 -4.43 20.12 7.03
C PHE A 143 -3.35 21.20 7.12
N ASP A 144 -3.17 21.81 8.30
CA ASP A 144 -2.06 22.75 8.58
C ASP A 144 -0.69 22.11 8.31
N LYS A 145 -0.47 20.88 8.83
CA LYS A 145 0.76 20.10 8.57
C LYS A 145 0.92 19.76 7.08
N VAL A 146 -0.16 19.47 6.38
CA VAL A 146 -0.15 19.23 4.93
C VAL A 146 0.31 20.48 4.19
N MET A 147 -0.22 21.66 4.53
CA MET A 147 0.20 22.92 3.93
C MET A 147 1.66 23.28 4.24
N ALA A 148 2.14 22.99 5.45
CA ALA A 148 3.53 23.21 5.83
C ALA A 148 4.53 22.40 4.96
N ASN A 149 4.13 21.19 4.53
CA ASN A 149 4.97 20.29 3.73
C ASN A 149 4.74 20.43 2.22
N MET A 150 3.77 21.23 1.80
CA MET A 150 3.36 21.34 0.40
C MET A 150 4.15 22.43 -0.33
N PRO A 151 4.71 22.13 -1.51
CA PRO A 151 5.54 23.09 -2.24
C PRO A 151 4.74 24.28 -2.80
N ALA A 152 3.49 24.06 -3.23
CA ALA A 152 2.61 25.10 -3.77
C ALA A 152 1.14 24.73 -3.54
N GLY A 153 0.35 25.69 -3.04
CA GLY A 153 -1.05 25.45 -2.64
C GLY A 153 -2.09 25.82 -3.68
N LEU A 154 -1.82 26.80 -4.56
CA LEU A 154 -2.82 27.32 -5.52
C LEU A 154 -3.52 26.21 -6.34
N PRO A 155 -2.82 25.23 -6.95
CA PRO A 155 -3.50 24.17 -7.71
C PRO A 155 -4.48 23.38 -6.84
N LEU A 156 -4.07 22.99 -5.63
CA LEU A 156 -4.93 22.24 -4.71
C LEU A 156 -6.13 23.09 -4.27
N PHE A 157 -5.91 24.32 -3.83
CA PHE A 157 -6.99 25.19 -3.34
C PHE A 157 -8.03 25.43 -4.43
N SER A 158 -7.59 25.68 -5.66
CA SER A 158 -8.48 25.79 -6.82
C SER A 158 -9.25 24.50 -7.10
N LEU A 159 -8.58 23.34 -6.98
CA LEU A 159 -9.19 22.03 -7.17
C LEU A 159 -10.28 21.74 -6.14
N LEU A 160 -10.00 21.96 -4.85
CA LEU A 160 -10.95 21.72 -3.76
C LEU A 160 -12.13 22.70 -3.82
N ALA A 161 -11.84 23.97 -4.09
CA ALA A 161 -12.86 25.00 -4.28
C ALA A 161 -13.84 24.63 -5.41
N ALA A 162 -13.33 24.07 -6.51
CA ALA A 162 -14.14 23.66 -7.64
C ALA A 162 -14.92 22.34 -7.41
N ASN A 163 -14.52 21.52 -6.44
CA ASN A 163 -15.03 20.15 -6.26
C ASN A 163 -15.43 19.88 -4.80
N PRO A 164 -16.67 20.21 -4.38
CA PRO A 164 -17.14 20.02 -3.01
C PRO A 164 -17.11 18.57 -2.50
N SER A 165 -17.27 17.58 -3.39
CA SER A 165 -17.13 16.17 -3.04
C SER A 165 -15.70 15.81 -2.68
N LEU A 166 -14.72 16.29 -3.46
CA LEU A 166 -13.30 16.10 -3.18
C LEU A 166 -12.90 16.80 -1.88
N LEU A 167 -13.43 18.00 -1.61
CA LEU A 167 -13.20 18.72 -0.36
C LEU A 167 -13.63 17.90 0.86
N ARG A 168 -14.83 17.29 0.82
CA ARG A 168 -15.30 16.41 1.90
C ARG A 168 -14.39 15.21 2.10
N LEU A 169 -14.01 14.53 1.01
CA LEU A 169 -13.09 13.41 1.08
C LEU A 169 -11.74 13.80 1.69
N VAL A 170 -11.18 14.94 1.28
CA VAL A 170 -9.93 15.45 1.85
C VAL A 170 -10.10 15.76 3.33
N ALA A 171 -11.20 16.39 3.75
CA ALA A 171 -11.52 16.62 5.16
C ALA A 171 -11.60 15.30 5.95
N ASP A 172 -12.28 14.29 5.42
CA ASP A 172 -12.37 12.96 6.03
C ASP A 172 -10.98 12.32 6.19
N ILE A 173 -10.14 12.38 5.16
CA ILE A 173 -8.75 11.90 5.21
C ILE A 173 -7.95 12.64 6.29
N MET A 174 -8.09 13.97 6.39
CA MET A 174 -7.39 14.75 7.42
C MET A 174 -7.81 14.36 8.84
N GLY A 175 -9.08 14.00 9.04
CA GLY A 175 -9.61 13.58 10.34
C GLY A 175 -9.34 12.12 10.71
N THR A 176 -9.09 11.24 9.74
CA THR A 176 -9.07 9.77 9.95
C THR A 176 -7.77 9.07 9.57
N ALA A 177 -6.99 9.61 8.63
CA ALA A 177 -5.87 8.92 8.01
C ALA A 177 -4.61 9.80 7.90
N PRO A 178 -3.90 10.04 9.02
CA PRO A 178 -2.66 10.83 9.05
C PRO A 178 -1.62 10.39 8.01
N ARG A 179 -1.52 9.08 7.74
CA ARG A 179 -0.60 8.54 6.73
C ARG A 179 -0.95 9.00 5.31
N LEU A 180 -2.22 8.97 4.92
CA LEU A 180 -2.66 9.46 3.61
C LEU A 180 -2.54 10.98 3.51
N ALA A 181 -2.84 11.70 4.58
CA ALA A 181 -2.66 13.15 4.63
C ALA A 181 -1.20 13.55 4.35
N LYS A 182 -0.24 12.85 4.96
CA LYS A 182 1.20 13.04 4.72
C LYS A 182 1.59 12.79 3.26
N ILE A 183 0.96 11.82 2.59
CA ILE A 183 1.16 11.56 1.16
C ILE A 183 0.63 12.74 0.33
N ILE A 184 -0.58 13.24 0.62
CA ILE A 184 -1.17 14.40 -0.07
C ILE A 184 -0.28 15.65 0.07
N GLY A 185 0.25 15.92 1.27
CA GLY A 185 1.15 17.06 1.49
C GLY A 185 2.41 17.03 0.63
N ARG A 186 2.93 15.83 0.33
CA ARG A 186 4.11 15.65 -0.53
C ARG A 186 3.74 15.61 -2.02
N ARG A 187 2.57 15.07 -2.37
CA ARG A 187 2.14 14.85 -3.76
C ARG A 187 0.67 15.24 -3.98
N PRO A 188 0.33 16.54 -4.02
CA PRO A 188 -1.06 16.99 -4.15
C PRO A 188 -1.73 16.57 -5.47
N ARG A 189 -0.95 16.38 -6.54
CA ARG A 189 -1.43 15.95 -7.87
C ARG A 189 -2.11 14.58 -7.88
N LEU A 190 -1.90 13.76 -6.84
CA LEU A 190 -2.59 12.48 -6.68
C LEU A 190 -4.12 12.65 -6.63
N LEU A 191 -4.60 13.81 -6.17
CA LEU A 191 -6.02 14.09 -6.07
C LEU A 191 -6.67 14.34 -7.45
N ASP A 192 -5.88 14.62 -8.49
CA ASP A 192 -6.41 14.78 -9.85
C ASP A 192 -7.02 13.47 -10.34
N ALA A 193 -6.44 12.32 -9.98
CA ALA A 193 -6.95 11.00 -10.34
C ALA A 193 -8.25 10.62 -9.61
N VAL A 194 -8.55 11.27 -8.48
CA VAL A 194 -9.79 11.05 -7.71
C VAL A 194 -10.98 11.76 -8.38
N LEU A 195 -10.73 12.72 -9.27
CA LEU A 195 -11.77 13.45 -9.99
C LEU A 195 -12.35 12.68 -11.18
N ASP A 196 -11.73 11.56 -11.56
CA ASP A 196 -12.27 10.71 -12.61
C ASP A 196 -13.68 10.23 -12.19
N PRO A 197 -14.74 10.46 -13.00
CA PRO A 197 -16.09 9.99 -12.69
C PRO A 197 -16.18 8.48 -12.42
N GLY A 198 -15.29 7.67 -13.01
CA GLY A 198 -15.19 6.23 -12.78
C GLY A 198 -14.42 5.83 -11.53
N PHE A 199 -13.79 6.77 -10.82
CA PHE A 199 -12.91 6.47 -9.69
C PHE A 199 -13.62 5.70 -8.56
N PHE A 200 -14.83 6.17 -8.19
CA PHE A 200 -15.64 5.59 -7.13
C PHE A 200 -16.58 4.48 -7.60
N GLY A 201 -16.41 3.98 -8.84
CA GLY A 201 -17.23 2.90 -9.40
C GLY A 201 -16.72 1.52 -8.99
N ASP A 202 -15.69 1.04 -9.67
CA ASP A 202 -15.21 -0.33 -9.54
C ASP A 202 -13.80 -0.43 -8.95
N THR A 203 -13.50 -1.61 -8.40
CA THR A 203 -12.13 -1.99 -8.01
C THR A 203 -11.24 -2.01 -9.26
N PRO A 204 -10.01 -1.45 -9.20
CA PRO A 204 -9.13 -1.44 -10.37
C PRO A 204 -8.85 -2.87 -10.85
N THR A 205 -9.14 -3.14 -12.12
CA THR A 205 -8.91 -4.47 -12.70
C THR A 205 -7.41 -4.72 -12.92
N LYS A 206 -7.01 -6.00 -12.89
CA LYS A 206 -5.63 -6.42 -13.24
C LYS A 206 -5.19 -5.86 -14.62
N ALA A 207 -6.12 -5.75 -15.58
CA ALA A 207 -5.84 -5.19 -16.90
C ALA A 207 -5.54 -3.68 -16.87
N GLN A 208 -6.34 -2.89 -16.14
CA GLN A 208 -6.12 -1.45 -15.96
C GLN A 208 -4.80 -1.19 -15.24
N LEU A 209 -4.49 -1.95 -14.18
CA LEU A 209 -3.22 -1.82 -13.46
C LEU A 209 -2.03 -2.13 -14.37
N LYS A 210 -2.14 -3.18 -15.20
CA LYS A 210 -1.09 -3.53 -16.19
C LYS A 210 -0.89 -2.42 -17.23
N GLU A 211 -1.95 -1.80 -17.71
CA GLU A 211 -1.87 -0.68 -18.64
C GLU A 211 -1.16 0.53 -18.01
N VAL A 212 -1.58 0.92 -16.80
CA VAL A 212 -1.01 2.07 -16.09
C VAL A 212 0.46 1.85 -15.73
N VAL A 213 0.79 0.69 -15.15
CA VAL A 213 2.18 0.34 -14.80
C VAL A 213 3.04 0.19 -16.06
N GLY A 214 2.53 -0.51 -17.07
CA GLY A 214 3.23 -0.71 -18.34
C GLY A 214 3.51 0.62 -19.06
N GLY A 215 2.52 1.51 -19.11
CA GLY A 215 2.67 2.84 -19.69
C GLY A 215 3.70 3.69 -18.95
N ALA A 216 3.70 3.66 -17.61
CA ALA A 216 4.69 4.36 -16.81
C ALA A 216 6.12 3.85 -17.06
N LEU A 217 6.31 2.54 -17.11
CA LEU A 217 7.62 1.90 -17.33
C LEU A 217 8.10 1.98 -18.78
N ALA A 218 7.20 2.10 -19.76
CA ALA A 218 7.55 2.24 -21.18
C ALA A 218 8.27 3.56 -21.48
N LEU A 219 8.06 4.58 -20.65
CA LEU A 219 8.73 5.87 -20.73
C LEU A 219 10.16 5.85 -20.18
N ALA A 220 10.58 4.74 -19.56
CA ALA A 220 11.92 4.62 -18.98
C ALA A 220 12.99 4.47 -20.07
N THR A 221 14.07 5.24 -19.97
CA THR A 221 15.22 5.10 -20.89
C THR A 221 16.32 4.19 -20.34
N HIS A 222 16.43 4.07 -19.02
CA HIS A 222 17.45 3.31 -18.32
C HIS A 222 16.81 2.40 -17.25
N TYR A 223 17.58 1.41 -16.78
CA TYR A 223 17.13 0.47 -15.76
C TYR A 223 16.74 1.18 -14.47
N GLU A 224 17.57 2.10 -13.98
CA GLU A 224 17.34 2.89 -12.78
C GLU A 224 16.08 3.77 -12.90
N ASP A 225 15.86 4.39 -14.06
CA ASP A 225 14.65 5.18 -14.33
C ASP A 225 13.39 4.29 -14.29
N ALA A 226 13.47 3.06 -14.79
CA ALA A 226 12.35 2.11 -14.68
C ALA A 226 12.02 1.77 -13.22
N LEU A 227 13.04 1.67 -12.36
CA LEU A 227 12.85 1.41 -10.92
C LEU A 227 12.16 2.57 -10.20
N ASP A 228 12.53 3.81 -10.51
CA ASP A 228 11.88 4.99 -9.92
C ASP A 228 10.45 5.16 -10.45
N ARG A 229 10.23 4.92 -11.74
CA ARG A 229 8.89 4.95 -12.32
C ARG A 229 7.96 3.91 -11.70
N ALA A 230 8.47 2.70 -11.44
CA ALA A 230 7.73 1.66 -10.73
C ALA A 230 7.34 2.11 -9.30
N ARG A 231 8.25 2.78 -8.58
CA ARG A 231 7.98 3.36 -7.25
C ARG A 231 6.92 4.45 -7.30
N ILE A 232 7.01 5.34 -8.27
CA ILE A 232 6.04 6.42 -8.46
C ILE A 232 4.68 5.78 -8.71
N VAL A 233 4.51 5.07 -9.83
CA VAL A 233 3.20 4.52 -10.22
C VAL A 233 2.63 3.57 -9.17
N GLY A 234 3.46 2.73 -8.55
CA GLY A 234 3.03 1.81 -7.50
C GLY A 234 2.46 2.54 -6.28
N ARG A 235 3.11 3.63 -5.84
CA ARG A 235 2.61 4.43 -4.72
C ARG A 235 1.37 5.23 -5.06
N GLU A 236 1.28 5.74 -6.29
CA GLU A 236 0.08 6.43 -6.76
C GLU A 236 -1.12 5.48 -6.74
N GLN A 237 -0.98 4.30 -7.33
CA GLN A 237 -2.06 3.30 -7.33
C GLN A 237 -2.40 2.79 -5.93
N SER A 238 -1.39 2.57 -5.08
CA SER A 238 -1.61 2.16 -3.67
C SER A 238 -2.37 3.23 -2.87
N PHE A 239 -2.06 4.51 -3.08
CA PHE A 239 -2.80 5.64 -2.51
C PHE A 239 -4.26 5.64 -2.98
N LEU A 240 -4.49 5.47 -4.29
CA LEU A 240 -5.83 5.45 -4.87
C LEU A 240 -6.69 4.28 -4.37
N ILE A 241 -6.10 3.09 -4.16
CA ILE A 241 -6.78 1.97 -3.50
C ILE A 241 -7.15 2.37 -2.06
N GLY A 242 -6.23 2.99 -1.33
CA GLY A 242 -6.47 3.44 0.04
C GLY A 242 -7.60 4.47 0.15
N VAL A 243 -7.67 5.43 -0.77
CA VAL A 243 -8.76 6.40 -0.81
C VAL A 243 -10.13 5.71 -0.97
N ARG A 244 -10.23 4.67 -1.82
CA ARG A 244 -11.47 3.89 -2.00
C ARG A 244 -11.89 3.12 -0.74
N VAL A 245 -10.91 2.67 0.06
CA VAL A 245 -11.18 2.02 1.35
C VAL A 245 -11.78 3.02 2.34
N ILE A 246 -11.19 4.21 2.48
CA ILE A 246 -11.69 5.23 3.43
C ILE A 246 -13.06 5.76 3.00
N SER A 247 -13.30 5.91 1.69
CA SER A 247 -14.61 6.35 1.19
C SER A 247 -15.69 5.27 1.28
N GLY A 248 -15.34 4.04 1.68
CA GLY A 248 -16.27 2.91 1.74
C GLY A 248 -16.72 2.41 0.36
N THR A 249 -15.96 2.74 -0.70
CA THR A 249 -16.29 2.34 -2.08
C THR A 249 -15.97 0.89 -2.35
N ILE A 250 -14.91 0.37 -1.74
CA ILE A 250 -14.54 -1.04 -1.82
C ILE A 250 -14.48 -1.64 -0.43
N SER A 251 -14.85 -2.92 -0.33
CA SER A 251 -14.70 -3.68 0.92
C SER A 251 -13.23 -3.98 1.21
N ALA A 252 -12.94 -4.40 2.44
CA ALA A 252 -11.59 -4.79 2.85
C ALA A 252 -11.03 -5.99 2.07
N GLY A 253 -11.90 -6.93 1.68
CA GLY A 253 -11.55 -8.06 0.81
C GLY A 253 -11.14 -7.58 -0.58
N GLN A 254 -11.98 -6.75 -1.21
CA GLN A 254 -11.68 -6.13 -2.51
C GLN A 254 -10.39 -5.29 -2.47
N ALA A 255 -10.13 -4.60 -1.36
CA ALA A 255 -8.89 -3.87 -1.15
C ALA A 255 -7.68 -4.81 -1.09
N GLY A 256 -7.81 -5.97 -0.43
CA GLY A 256 -6.78 -7.00 -0.38
C GLY A 256 -6.40 -7.51 -1.77
N GLU A 257 -7.42 -7.82 -2.56
CA GLU A 257 -7.27 -8.25 -3.96
C GLU A 257 -6.65 -7.14 -4.83
N ALA A 258 -7.06 -5.88 -4.64
CA ALA A 258 -6.52 -4.75 -5.40
C ALA A 258 -5.04 -4.48 -5.08
N TYR A 259 -4.65 -4.54 -3.81
CA TYR A 259 -3.25 -4.41 -3.40
C TYR A 259 -2.41 -5.57 -3.93
N ALA A 260 -2.92 -6.81 -3.88
CA ALA A 260 -2.26 -7.97 -4.45
C ALA A 260 -2.12 -7.88 -5.97
N ALA A 261 -3.16 -7.45 -6.68
CA ALA A 261 -3.14 -7.23 -8.13
C ALA A 261 -2.09 -6.17 -8.55
N LEU A 262 -1.96 -5.11 -7.76
CA LEU A 262 -0.93 -4.09 -7.99
C LEU A 262 0.48 -4.66 -7.76
N ALA A 263 0.68 -5.40 -6.67
CA ALA A 263 1.95 -6.05 -6.38
C ALA A 263 2.33 -7.08 -7.46
N ASP A 264 1.41 -7.96 -7.87
CA ASP A 264 1.59 -8.91 -8.97
C ASP A 264 2.08 -8.21 -10.25
N THR A 265 1.39 -7.13 -10.62
CA THR A 265 1.68 -6.35 -11.83
C THR A 265 3.08 -5.74 -11.78
N LEU A 266 3.46 -5.16 -10.63
CA LEU A 266 4.78 -4.56 -10.42
C LEU A 266 5.88 -5.62 -10.38
N ILE A 267 5.65 -6.76 -9.72
CA ILE A 267 6.60 -7.89 -9.67
C ILE A 267 6.86 -8.40 -11.08
N GLN A 268 5.81 -8.65 -11.87
CA GLN A 268 5.95 -9.09 -13.26
C GLN A 268 6.73 -8.07 -14.09
N ALA A 269 6.33 -6.79 -14.07
CA ALA A 269 6.97 -5.77 -14.88
C ALA A 269 8.45 -5.54 -14.51
N LEU A 270 8.78 -5.58 -13.21
CA LEU A 270 10.17 -5.48 -12.75
C LEU A 270 10.98 -6.74 -13.04
N SER A 271 10.36 -7.93 -13.00
CA SER A 271 11.01 -9.19 -13.39
C SER A 271 11.39 -9.18 -14.87
N ASP A 272 10.53 -8.62 -15.72
CA ASP A 272 10.82 -8.43 -17.15
C ASP A 272 12.00 -7.47 -17.34
N ARG A 273 11.99 -6.31 -16.66
CA ARG A 273 13.11 -5.34 -16.71
C ARG A 273 14.43 -5.91 -16.20
N VAL A 274 14.41 -6.71 -15.14
CA VAL A 274 15.61 -7.38 -14.61
C VAL A 274 16.12 -8.44 -15.59
N SER A 275 15.22 -9.15 -16.29
CA SER A 275 15.57 -10.13 -17.32
C SER A 275 16.22 -9.47 -18.53
N ASP A 276 15.65 -8.36 -19.01
CA ASP A 276 16.20 -7.58 -20.13
C ASP A 276 17.62 -7.09 -19.81
N GLU A 277 17.79 -6.53 -18.61
CA GLU A 277 19.08 -6.01 -18.14
C GLU A 277 20.13 -7.12 -17.97
N LEU A 278 19.76 -8.27 -17.40
CA LEU A 278 20.68 -9.40 -17.32
C LEU A 278 21.08 -9.93 -18.69
N THR A 279 20.11 -10.01 -19.61
CA THR A 279 20.35 -10.44 -20.99
C THR A 279 21.32 -9.50 -21.69
N ALA A 280 21.14 -8.18 -21.55
CA ALA A 280 22.03 -7.18 -22.12
C ALA A 280 23.48 -7.32 -21.59
N GLN A 281 23.66 -7.67 -20.31
CA GLN A 281 25.01 -7.79 -19.71
C GLN A 281 25.67 -9.15 -19.89
N HIS A 282 24.90 -10.22 -19.88
CA HIS A 282 25.39 -11.60 -19.74
C HIS A 282 24.95 -12.53 -20.87
N GLY A 283 24.11 -12.05 -21.81
CA GLY A 283 23.44 -12.86 -22.82
C GLY A 283 22.34 -13.74 -22.25
N HIS A 284 21.73 -14.55 -23.10
CA HIS A 284 20.70 -15.50 -22.72
C HIS A 284 21.30 -16.79 -22.17
N LEU A 285 20.62 -17.38 -21.19
CA LEU A 285 20.85 -18.77 -20.81
C LEU A 285 19.94 -19.67 -21.67
N PRO A 286 20.49 -20.67 -22.40
CA PRO A 286 19.68 -21.54 -23.26
C PRO A 286 18.56 -22.26 -22.50
N ASN A 287 17.32 -22.10 -22.97
CA ASN A 287 16.10 -22.59 -22.31
C ASN A 287 15.96 -22.14 -20.85
N GLY A 288 16.57 -21.01 -20.50
CA GLY A 288 16.51 -20.43 -19.18
C GLY A 288 15.14 -19.80 -18.91
N MET A 289 14.54 -20.16 -17.78
CA MET A 289 13.27 -19.60 -17.31
C MET A 289 13.36 -19.26 -15.81
N ALA A 290 12.65 -18.22 -15.39
CA ALA A 290 12.45 -17.89 -13.98
C ALA A 290 10.99 -17.61 -13.69
N ALA A 291 10.55 -17.99 -12.49
CA ALA A 291 9.24 -17.69 -11.95
C ALA A 291 9.37 -17.21 -10.50
N VAL A 292 8.42 -16.37 -10.11
CA VAL A 292 8.30 -15.81 -8.76
C VAL A 292 6.99 -16.31 -8.17
N LEU A 293 7.08 -16.96 -7.02
CA LEU A 293 5.94 -17.35 -6.22
C LEU A 293 5.72 -16.32 -5.14
N ALA A 294 4.47 -15.94 -4.94
CA ALA A 294 4.01 -15.24 -3.76
C ALA A 294 3.55 -16.21 -2.68
N MET A 295 3.84 -15.85 -1.44
CA MET A 295 3.44 -16.55 -0.23
C MET A 295 2.64 -15.58 0.67
N GLY A 296 2.21 -16.07 1.84
CA GLY A 296 1.64 -15.21 2.88
C GLY A 296 0.44 -14.39 2.41
N LYS A 297 0.39 -13.10 2.80
CA LYS A 297 -0.73 -12.21 2.48
C LYS A 297 -0.84 -11.88 0.99
N LEU A 298 0.28 -11.80 0.26
CA LEU A 298 0.25 -11.64 -1.21
C LEU A 298 -0.32 -12.89 -1.90
N GLY A 299 0.13 -14.08 -1.47
CA GLY A 299 -0.28 -15.34 -2.06
C GLY A 299 -1.79 -15.61 -1.94
N GLY A 300 -2.38 -15.26 -0.79
CA GLY A 300 -3.83 -15.36 -0.56
C GLY A 300 -4.65 -14.12 -0.93
N GLU A 301 -4.06 -13.14 -1.62
CA GLU A 301 -4.73 -11.91 -2.05
C GLU A 301 -5.38 -11.11 -0.88
N GLU A 302 -4.74 -11.13 0.28
CA GLU A 302 -5.19 -10.48 1.53
C GLU A 302 -4.26 -9.31 1.93
N MET A 303 -3.63 -8.65 0.96
CA MET A 303 -2.64 -7.60 1.22
C MET A 303 -3.22 -6.35 1.86
N THR A 304 -2.37 -5.61 2.56
CA THR A 304 -2.67 -4.28 3.09
C THR A 304 -1.73 -3.24 2.48
N ALA A 305 -2.04 -1.96 2.68
CA ALA A 305 -1.17 -0.84 2.27
C ALA A 305 0.25 -0.87 2.87
N ALA A 306 0.51 -1.77 3.82
CA ALA A 306 1.78 -1.90 4.54
C ALA A 306 2.24 -3.37 4.64
N SER A 307 1.82 -4.21 3.70
CA SER A 307 2.24 -5.61 3.64
C SER A 307 3.61 -5.75 2.99
N ASP A 308 4.43 -6.64 3.56
CA ASP A 308 5.67 -7.12 2.94
C ASP A 308 5.35 -8.11 1.80
N LEU A 309 6.31 -8.34 0.91
CA LEU A 309 6.20 -9.36 -0.15
C LEU A 309 6.96 -10.62 0.26
N ASP A 310 6.24 -11.66 0.67
CA ASP A 310 6.82 -12.97 0.91
C ASP A 310 7.02 -13.70 -0.44
N LEU A 311 8.26 -13.81 -0.92
CA LEU A 311 8.56 -14.32 -2.27
C LEU A 311 9.49 -15.55 -2.26
N ILE A 312 9.32 -16.40 -3.28
CA ILE A 312 10.27 -17.48 -3.62
C ILE A 312 10.58 -17.37 -5.11
N THR A 313 11.86 -17.45 -5.49
CA THR A 313 12.26 -17.49 -6.91
C THR A 313 12.66 -18.91 -7.30
N VAL A 314 12.00 -19.43 -8.32
CA VAL A 314 12.27 -20.73 -8.92
C VAL A 314 12.78 -20.51 -10.35
N TYR A 315 13.83 -21.22 -10.74
CA TYR A 315 14.37 -21.13 -12.09
C TYR A 315 14.56 -22.50 -12.72
N ASP A 316 14.72 -22.56 -14.03
CA ASP A 316 15.11 -23.77 -14.73
C ASP A 316 15.93 -23.46 -15.99
N TYR A 317 16.72 -24.43 -16.42
CA TYR A 317 17.50 -24.39 -17.66
C TYR A 317 17.99 -25.79 -18.05
N ALA A 318 18.24 -25.99 -19.34
CA ALA A 318 18.70 -27.24 -19.91
C ALA A 318 20.23 -27.42 -19.79
N GLY A 319 20.68 -28.59 -19.36
CA GLY A 319 22.11 -28.94 -19.25
C GLY A 319 22.75 -28.50 -17.93
N GLN A 320 23.47 -29.40 -17.25
CA GLN A 320 24.04 -29.12 -15.92
C GLN A 320 25.09 -28.00 -15.93
N ASP A 321 25.90 -27.94 -17.00
CA ASP A 321 26.98 -26.96 -17.17
C ASP A 321 26.61 -25.79 -18.09
N ALA A 322 25.32 -25.53 -18.29
CA ALA A 322 24.86 -24.45 -19.14
C ALA A 322 25.36 -23.08 -18.63
N LYS A 323 25.82 -22.26 -19.57
CA LYS A 323 26.26 -20.90 -19.33
C LYS A 323 25.53 -19.95 -20.27
N SER A 324 25.39 -18.70 -19.84
CA SER A 324 24.84 -17.66 -20.70
C SER A 324 25.79 -17.33 -21.86
N ASP A 325 25.23 -16.91 -22.98
CA ASP A 325 25.93 -16.78 -24.27
C ASP A 325 26.55 -15.38 -24.53
N GLY A 326 26.48 -14.46 -23.57
CA GLY A 326 27.03 -13.11 -23.70
C GLY A 326 28.52 -13.01 -23.32
N GLU A 327 29.09 -11.83 -23.58
CA GLU A 327 30.53 -11.54 -23.37
C GLU A 327 30.99 -11.83 -21.92
N ARG A 328 30.12 -11.56 -20.95
CA ARG A 328 30.33 -11.88 -19.53
C ARG A 328 29.52 -13.12 -19.14
N SER A 329 29.84 -14.25 -19.75
CA SER A 329 29.15 -15.52 -19.53
C SER A 329 29.08 -15.93 -18.05
N LEU A 330 27.90 -16.37 -17.60
CA LEU A 330 27.65 -16.86 -16.24
C LEU A 330 27.10 -18.28 -16.24
N PRO A 331 27.53 -19.15 -15.30
CA PRO A 331 26.85 -20.42 -15.04
C PRO A 331 25.39 -20.21 -14.64
N GLY A 332 24.50 -21.11 -15.05
CA GLY A 332 23.06 -21.02 -14.80
C GLY A 332 22.64 -20.68 -13.35
N PRO A 333 23.18 -21.34 -12.30
CA PRO A 333 22.82 -21.00 -10.91
C PRO A 333 23.24 -19.58 -10.52
N GLN A 334 24.39 -19.11 -11.01
CA GLN A 334 24.87 -17.76 -10.75
C GLN A 334 24.04 -16.72 -11.51
N TYR A 335 23.60 -17.04 -12.74
CA TYR A 335 22.72 -16.20 -13.53
C TYR A 335 21.41 -15.91 -12.79
N TYR A 336 20.74 -16.94 -12.27
CA TYR A 336 19.47 -16.77 -11.54
C TYR A 336 19.62 -16.29 -10.10
N THR A 337 20.77 -16.52 -9.47
CA THR A 337 21.12 -15.84 -8.21
C THR A 337 21.17 -14.33 -8.44
N ARG A 338 21.81 -13.87 -9.52
CA ARG A 338 21.85 -12.43 -9.87
C ARG A 338 20.49 -11.89 -10.26
N PHE A 339 19.68 -12.65 -11.00
CA PHE A 339 18.29 -12.26 -11.31
C PHE A 339 17.52 -11.96 -10.02
N THR A 340 17.58 -12.90 -9.08
CA THR A 340 16.83 -12.78 -7.83
C THR A 340 17.33 -11.62 -6.97
N GLN A 341 18.65 -11.45 -6.84
CA GLN A 341 19.24 -10.32 -6.12
C GLN A 341 18.85 -8.98 -6.74
N ARG A 342 18.85 -8.86 -8.07
CA ARG A 342 18.42 -7.65 -8.78
C ARG A 342 16.93 -7.40 -8.63
N LEU A 343 16.09 -8.44 -8.64
CA LEU A 343 14.65 -8.30 -8.41
C LEU A 343 14.35 -7.82 -6.97
N ILE A 344 15.02 -8.41 -5.98
CA ILE A 344 14.92 -7.96 -4.58
C ILE A 344 15.32 -6.48 -4.48
N ALA A 345 16.45 -6.09 -5.09
CA ALA A 345 16.89 -4.70 -5.11
C ALA A 345 15.89 -3.77 -5.84
N ALA A 346 15.34 -4.21 -6.98
CA ALA A 346 14.34 -3.47 -7.73
C ALA A 346 13.11 -3.11 -6.88
N LEU A 347 12.67 -4.05 -6.04
CA LEU A 347 11.51 -3.91 -5.15
C LEU A 347 11.83 -3.15 -3.84
N SER A 348 12.99 -3.41 -3.22
CA SER A 348 13.26 -2.99 -1.84
C SER A 348 14.31 -1.90 -1.67
N ALA A 349 15.15 -1.63 -2.67
CA ALA A 349 16.22 -0.64 -2.52
C ALA A 349 15.66 0.76 -2.28
N GLN A 350 16.34 1.51 -1.42
CA GLN A 350 16.03 2.91 -1.20
C GLN A 350 16.53 3.76 -2.39
N THR A 351 15.64 4.50 -3.05
CA THR A 351 15.96 5.52 -4.07
C THR A 351 15.53 6.92 -3.64
N SER A 352 15.69 7.93 -4.49
CA SER A 352 15.09 9.26 -4.25
C SER A 352 13.58 9.19 -4.03
N GLU A 353 12.93 8.20 -4.65
CA GLU A 353 11.52 7.92 -4.54
C GLU A 353 11.17 6.97 -3.41
N GLY A 354 12.10 6.55 -2.54
CA GLY A 354 11.81 5.61 -1.45
C GLY A 354 11.86 4.12 -1.85
N ALA A 355 11.61 3.19 -0.92
CA ALA A 355 11.42 1.77 -1.25
C ALA A 355 10.01 1.49 -1.83
N LEU A 356 9.86 0.53 -2.75
CA LEU A 356 8.55 0.15 -3.28
C LEU A 356 7.84 -0.83 -2.33
N TYR A 357 8.51 -1.93 -1.96
CA TYR A 357 8.06 -2.89 -0.96
C TYR A 357 9.24 -3.43 -0.15
N GLU A 358 9.00 -3.85 1.09
CA GLU A 358 9.89 -4.78 1.78
C GLU A 358 9.69 -6.18 1.20
N VAL A 359 10.79 -6.95 1.07
CA VAL A 359 10.77 -8.30 0.50
C VAL A 359 11.29 -9.31 1.51
N ASP A 360 10.50 -10.34 1.79
CA ASP A 360 10.86 -11.45 2.66
C ASP A 360 11.04 -12.74 1.84
N MET A 361 12.25 -13.29 1.87
CA MET A 361 12.60 -14.52 1.16
C MET A 361 12.71 -15.73 2.10
N ARG A 362 12.30 -15.63 3.37
CA ARG A 362 12.54 -16.66 4.40
C ARG A 362 11.75 -17.95 4.20
N LEU A 363 10.67 -17.93 3.42
CA LEU A 363 9.86 -19.11 3.12
C LEU A 363 10.41 -19.98 1.97
N ARG A 364 11.54 -19.60 1.36
CA ARG A 364 12.20 -20.42 0.34
C ARG A 364 12.78 -21.73 0.93
N PRO A 365 13.03 -22.75 0.11
CA PRO A 365 13.66 -24.00 0.56
C PRO A 365 14.92 -23.78 1.41
N SER A 366 14.98 -24.44 2.57
CA SER A 366 16.06 -24.29 3.58
C SER A 366 16.19 -22.88 4.20
N GLY A 367 15.16 -22.03 4.05
CA GLY A 367 15.06 -20.71 4.65
C GLY A 367 16.26 -19.80 4.37
N SER A 368 16.73 -19.08 5.39
CA SER A 368 17.87 -18.16 5.27
C SER A 368 19.20 -18.84 4.93
N GLN A 369 19.31 -20.16 5.18
CA GLN A 369 20.51 -20.96 4.91
C GLN A 369 20.52 -21.54 3.48
N GLY A 370 19.37 -21.51 2.79
CA GLY A 370 19.25 -21.96 1.40
C GLY A 370 19.67 -20.90 0.39
N PRO A 371 19.92 -21.31 -0.88
CA PRO A 371 20.20 -20.37 -1.96
C PRO A 371 19.02 -19.40 -2.14
N VAL A 372 19.30 -18.18 -2.60
CA VAL A 372 18.27 -17.15 -2.79
C VAL A 372 17.26 -17.51 -3.89
N ALA A 373 17.67 -18.38 -4.82
CA ALA A 373 16.87 -18.93 -5.91
C ALA A 373 17.08 -20.44 -5.98
N THR A 374 16.03 -21.21 -6.30
CA THR A 374 16.11 -22.67 -6.35
C THR A 374 15.77 -23.18 -7.74
N LYS A 375 16.50 -24.19 -8.25
CA LYS A 375 16.15 -24.84 -9.51
C LYS A 375 14.81 -25.59 -9.36
N LEU A 376 13.96 -25.62 -10.39
CA LEU A 376 12.65 -26.28 -10.36
C LEU A 376 12.71 -27.71 -9.81
N SER A 377 13.64 -28.52 -10.30
CA SER A 377 13.84 -29.89 -9.80
C SER A 377 14.17 -29.92 -8.30
N GLY A 378 15.00 -29.00 -7.82
CA GLY A 378 15.35 -28.90 -6.39
C GLY A 378 14.21 -28.39 -5.53
N PHE A 379 13.36 -27.50 -6.07
CA PHE A 379 12.14 -27.05 -5.40
C PHE A 379 11.18 -28.23 -5.22
N ILE A 380 10.93 -29.00 -6.29
CA ILE A 380 10.10 -30.20 -6.26
C ILE A 380 10.67 -31.17 -5.22
N ASP A 381 11.92 -31.62 -5.37
CA ASP A 381 12.55 -32.59 -4.47
C ASP A 381 12.49 -32.17 -3.00
N TYR A 382 12.72 -30.87 -2.71
CA TYR A 382 12.64 -30.34 -1.36
C TYR A 382 11.21 -30.44 -0.79
N GLN A 383 10.22 -29.96 -1.54
CA GLN A 383 8.81 -30.01 -1.10
C GLN A 383 8.33 -31.46 -0.93
N GLU A 384 8.86 -32.38 -1.74
CA GLU A 384 8.47 -33.78 -1.69
C GLU A 384 9.08 -34.55 -0.53
N ARG A 385 10.33 -34.24 -0.13
CA ARG A 385 11.14 -35.13 0.73
C ARG A 385 11.67 -34.48 2.01
N SER A 386 11.81 -33.16 2.03
CA SER A 386 12.56 -32.45 3.08
C SER A 386 11.74 -31.40 3.81
N ALA A 387 10.69 -30.87 3.18
CA ALA A 387 9.88 -29.81 3.76
C ALA A 387 9.11 -30.29 5.00
N TRP A 388 9.09 -29.43 6.03
CA TRP A 388 8.35 -29.64 7.26
C TRP A 388 6.85 -29.42 7.05
N ILE A 389 6.01 -29.96 7.94
CA ILE A 389 4.55 -29.80 7.86
C ILE A 389 4.14 -28.33 7.87
N TRP A 390 4.81 -27.48 8.68
CA TRP A 390 4.53 -26.05 8.70
C TRP A 390 4.85 -25.34 7.37
N GLU A 391 5.84 -25.83 6.61
CA GLU A 391 6.13 -25.31 5.27
C GLU A 391 5.01 -25.68 4.30
N HIS A 392 4.44 -26.90 4.41
CA HIS A 392 3.27 -27.31 3.63
C HIS A 392 2.01 -26.50 4.00
N LEU A 393 1.83 -26.13 5.27
CA LEU A 393 0.75 -25.21 5.68
C LEU A 393 0.91 -23.85 5.00
N ALA A 394 2.13 -23.27 5.01
CA ALA A 394 2.40 -22.02 4.30
C ALA A 394 2.20 -22.16 2.78
N LEU A 395 2.49 -23.34 2.20
CA LEU A 395 2.34 -23.64 0.79
C LEU A 395 0.88 -23.62 0.30
N THR A 396 -0.10 -23.78 1.19
CA THR A 396 -1.53 -23.62 0.84
C THR A 396 -1.85 -22.24 0.28
N ARG A 397 -1.07 -21.23 0.63
CA ARG A 397 -1.22 -19.84 0.16
C ARG A 397 -0.35 -19.52 -1.04
N ALA A 398 0.44 -20.47 -1.55
CA ALA A 398 1.38 -20.22 -2.61
C ALA A 398 0.67 -19.99 -3.96
N ARG A 399 1.11 -18.97 -4.70
CA ARG A 399 0.64 -18.67 -6.05
C ARG A 399 1.78 -18.12 -6.90
N VAL A 400 1.88 -18.54 -8.16
CA VAL A 400 2.87 -17.96 -9.08
C VAL A 400 2.38 -16.58 -9.52
N VAL A 401 3.20 -15.55 -9.36
CA VAL A 401 2.85 -14.16 -9.71
C VAL A 401 3.59 -13.65 -10.94
N SER A 402 4.76 -14.24 -11.23
CA SER A 402 5.53 -13.94 -12.42
C SER A 402 6.21 -15.18 -12.97
N GLY A 403 6.38 -15.22 -14.29
CA GLY A 403 7.10 -16.28 -15.01
C GLY A 403 6.30 -16.86 -16.17
N PRO A 404 6.95 -17.64 -17.06
CA PRO A 404 6.27 -18.20 -18.22
C PRO A 404 5.25 -19.27 -17.84
N GLU A 405 4.22 -19.43 -18.68
CA GLU A 405 3.07 -20.31 -18.40
C GLU A 405 3.46 -21.76 -18.08
N ALA A 406 4.39 -22.34 -18.86
CA ALA A 406 4.84 -23.72 -18.61
C ALA A 406 5.52 -23.91 -17.24
N MET A 407 6.24 -22.90 -16.75
CA MET A 407 6.87 -22.94 -15.43
C MET A 407 5.84 -22.74 -14.32
N ARG A 408 4.86 -21.86 -14.54
CA ARG A 408 3.70 -21.67 -13.66
C ARG A 408 2.96 -22.99 -13.45
N GLU A 409 2.56 -23.65 -14.55
CA GLU A 409 1.85 -24.92 -14.52
C GLU A 409 2.64 -26.01 -13.78
N ALA A 410 3.96 -26.13 -14.04
CA ALA A 410 4.81 -27.11 -13.39
C ALA A 410 4.92 -26.90 -11.86
N ILE A 411 5.09 -25.64 -11.43
CA ILE A 411 5.19 -25.28 -10.02
C ILE A 411 3.84 -25.52 -9.31
N GLU A 412 2.74 -25.02 -9.88
CA GLU A 412 1.41 -25.16 -9.30
C GLU A 412 0.96 -26.63 -9.23
N THR A 413 1.31 -27.44 -10.23
CA THR A 413 1.09 -28.89 -10.22
C THR A 413 1.88 -29.58 -9.12
N SER A 414 3.16 -29.20 -8.92
CA SER A 414 3.97 -29.74 -7.82
C SER A 414 3.40 -29.37 -6.45
N ILE A 415 3.01 -28.10 -6.26
CA ILE A 415 2.37 -27.63 -5.04
C ILE A 415 1.10 -28.43 -4.78
N ARG A 416 0.21 -28.55 -5.77
CA ARG A 416 -1.02 -29.34 -5.65
C ARG A 416 -0.73 -30.79 -5.28
N SER A 417 0.21 -31.44 -5.95
CA SER A 417 0.63 -32.82 -5.65
C SER A 417 1.10 -32.98 -4.21
N VAL A 418 1.84 -32.01 -3.67
CA VAL A 418 2.28 -32.01 -2.27
C VAL A 418 1.10 -31.80 -1.32
N LEU A 419 0.22 -30.84 -1.59
CA LEU A 419 -0.91 -30.51 -0.74
C LEU A 419 -1.95 -31.65 -0.68
N THR A 420 -2.17 -32.38 -1.77
CA THR A 420 -3.16 -33.49 -1.84
C THR A 420 -2.62 -34.84 -1.36
N ARG A 421 -1.50 -34.88 -0.63
CA ARG A 421 -0.99 -36.14 -0.04
C ARG A 421 -1.82 -36.55 1.16
N PRO A 422 -2.11 -37.87 1.33
CA PRO A 422 -2.68 -38.38 2.58
C PRO A 422 -1.77 -38.05 3.76
N ARG A 423 -2.35 -37.59 4.87
CA ARG A 423 -1.62 -37.22 6.10
C ARG A 423 -2.33 -37.77 7.32
N ASP A 424 -1.54 -38.06 8.35
CA ASP A 424 -2.07 -38.36 9.69
C ASP A 424 -2.55 -37.07 10.34
N ARG A 425 -3.87 -36.99 10.58
CA ARG A 425 -4.54 -35.79 11.10
C ARG A 425 -3.99 -35.36 12.46
N THR A 426 -3.72 -36.31 13.35
CA THR A 426 -3.23 -36.04 14.71
C THR A 426 -1.77 -35.58 14.69
N ALA A 427 -0.95 -36.12 13.79
CA ALA A 427 0.43 -35.65 13.60
C ALA A 427 0.47 -34.20 13.10
N VAL A 428 -0.36 -33.84 12.11
CA VAL A 428 -0.45 -32.45 11.63
C VAL A 428 -0.97 -31.53 12.73
N ALA A 429 -1.99 -31.94 13.50
CA ALA A 429 -2.50 -31.15 14.61
C ALA A 429 -1.43 -30.86 15.67
N GLY A 430 -0.63 -31.86 16.03
CA GLY A 430 0.49 -31.72 16.97
C GLY A 430 1.51 -30.67 16.53
N GLU A 431 1.90 -30.69 15.25
CA GLU A 431 2.83 -29.73 14.65
C GLU A 431 2.26 -28.30 14.62
N VAL A 432 0.97 -28.15 14.28
CA VAL A 432 0.27 -26.85 14.29
C VAL A 432 0.28 -26.27 15.71
N HIS A 433 -0.06 -27.07 16.72
CA HIS A 433 -0.04 -26.63 18.12
C HIS A 433 1.35 -26.26 18.61
N GLU A 434 2.37 -27.05 18.23
CA GLU A 434 3.76 -26.74 18.59
C GLU A 434 4.20 -25.41 17.97
N MET A 435 3.96 -25.22 16.68
CA MET A 435 4.33 -23.99 15.98
C MET A 435 3.57 -22.79 16.55
N ARG A 436 2.27 -22.93 16.80
CA ARG A 436 1.46 -21.88 17.41
C ARG A 436 1.98 -21.47 18.78
N ARG A 437 2.43 -22.44 19.60
CA ARG A 437 3.03 -22.19 20.92
C ARG A 437 4.35 -21.43 20.82
N LYS A 438 5.22 -21.77 19.85
CA LYS A 438 6.46 -21.04 19.59
C LYS A 438 6.19 -19.58 19.21
N ILE A 439 5.24 -19.34 18.29
CA ILE A 439 4.82 -17.99 17.92
C ILE A 439 4.29 -17.23 19.14
N ALA A 440 3.45 -17.86 19.98
CA ALA A 440 2.90 -17.22 21.17
C ALA A 440 4.00 -16.86 22.20
N ALA A 441 5.02 -17.70 22.35
CA ALA A 441 6.11 -17.45 23.28
C ALA A 441 7.01 -16.27 22.84
N GLU A 442 7.18 -16.07 21.53
CA GLU A 442 8.02 -15.00 20.99
C GLU A 442 7.27 -13.67 20.76
N LYS A 443 6.01 -13.75 20.32
CA LYS A 443 5.24 -12.59 19.80
C LYS A 443 3.84 -12.47 20.37
N GLY A 444 3.43 -13.38 21.26
CA GLY A 444 2.08 -13.38 21.82
C GLY A 444 1.79 -12.11 22.62
N THR A 445 0.51 -11.73 22.63
CA THR A 445 0.02 -10.53 23.29
C THR A 445 -1.41 -10.74 23.79
N GLU A 446 -1.80 -9.96 24.79
CA GLU A 446 -3.17 -9.88 25.31
C GLU A 446 -3.94 -8.68 24.73
N ASP A 447 -3.26 -7.83 23.95
CA ASP A 447 -3.90 -6.73 23.25
C ASP A 447 -4.77 -7.26 22.10
N ILE A 448 -6.08 -7.04 22.21
CA ILE A 448 -7.07 -7.46 21.21
C ILE A 448 -6.89 -6.76 19.85
N TRP A 449 -6.20 -5.61 19.83
CA TRP A 449 -5.96 -4.84 18.61
C TRP A 449 -4.68 -5.24 17.88
N ASP A 450 -3.81 -6.05 18.48
CA ASP A 450 -2.84 -6.86 17.74
C ASP A 450 -3.55 -8.11 17.19
N LEU A 451 -4.42 -7.84 16.21
CA LEU A 451 -5.25 -8.84 15.54
C LEU A 451 -4.45 -10.02 14.98
N LYS A 452 -3.15 -9.83 14.73
CA LYS A 452 -2.28 -10.87 14.18
C LYS A 452 -1.85 -11.87 15.26
N GLN A 453 -1.31 -11.38 16.38
CA GLN A 453 -0.63 -12.24 17.35
C GLN A 453 -1.48 -12.62 18.56
N VAL A 454 -2.58 -11.89 18.82
CA VAL A 454 -3.50 -12.19 19.91
C VAL A 454 -4.10 -13.59 19.79
N ARG A 455 -4.42 -14.21 20.93
CA ARG A 455 -5.12 -15.51 20.95
C ARG A 455 -6.48 -15.40 20.26
N GLY A 456 -6.78 -16.34 19.38
CA GLY A 456 -7.96 -16.29 18.52
C GLY A 456 -7.88 -15.30 17.36
N GLY A 457 -6.74 -14.64 17.18
CA GLY A 457 -6.51 -13.70 16.08
C GLY A 457 -6.27 -14.39 14.74
N ILE A 458 -5.73 -13.61 13.79
CA ILE A 458 -5.50 -14.03 12.40
C ILE A 458 -4.64 -15.30 12.32
N VAL A 459 -3.59 -15.44 13.15
CA VAL A 459 -2.73 -16.63 13.11
C VAL A 459 -3.50 -17.90 13.48
N ASP A 460 -4.38 -17.86 14.48
CA ASP A 460 -5.20 -19.01 14.88
C ASP A 460 -6.17 -19.36 13.74
N LEU A 461 -6.83 -18.34 13.16
CA LEU A 461 -7.78 -18.51 12.07
C LEU A 461 -7.13 -19.08 10.80
N GLU A 462 -5.97 -18.56 10.41
CA GLU A 462 -5.19 -19.06 9.28
C GLU A 462 -4.76 -20.51 9.53
N PHE A 463 -4.31 -20.86 10.73
CA PHE A 463 -3.95 -22.25 11.04
C PHE A 463 -5.15 -23.19 10.98
N ILE A 464 -6.35 -22.79 11.41
CA ILE A 464 -7.56 -23.62 11.24
C ILE A 464 -7.79 -23.90 9.75
N ALA A 465 -7.80 -22.86 8.93
CA ALA A 465 -8.05 -22.99 7.50
C ALA A 465 -6.98 -23.86 6.81
N GLN A 466 -5.69 -23.61 7.08
CA GLN A 466 -4.57 -24.34 6.50
C GLN A 466 -4.56 -25.80 6.93
N TYR A 467 -4.77 -26.08 8.24
CA TYR A 467 -4.82 -27.44 8.76
C TYR A 467 -5.96 -28.23 8.11
N LEU A 468 -7.18 -27.69 8.12
CA LEU A 468 -8.36 -28.38 7.57
C LEU A 468 -8.20 -28.63 6.07
N GLN A 469 -7.67 -27.66 5.32
CA GLN A 469 -7.33 -27.88 3.92
C GLN A 469 -6.30 -29.02 3.77
N LEU A 470 -5.19 -28.96 4.49
CA LEU A 470 -4.06 -29.88 4.32
C LEU A 470 -4.38 -31.34 4.66
N VAL A 471 -5.21 -31.58 5.69
CA VAL A 471 -5.59 -32.94 6.11
C VAL A 471 -6.73 -33.54 5.28
N ASN A 472 -7.52 -32.73 4.58
CA ASN A 472 -8.65 -33.21 3.77
C ASN A 472 -8.39 -33.16 2.25
N ALA A 473 -7.38 -32.42 1.78
CA ALA A 473 -7.10 -32.22 0.35
C ALA A 473 -6.79 -33.50 -0.43
N ALA A 474 -6.41 -34.61 0.24
CA ALA A 474 -6.20 -35.89 -0.43
C ALA A 474 -7.51 -36.49 -0.98
N GLU A 475 -8.60 -36.35 -0.24
CA GLU A 475 -9.93 -36.85 -0.62
C GLU A 475 -10.78 -35.77 -1.27
N ARG A 476 -10.56 -34.51 -0.88
CA ARG A 476 -11.32 -33.33 -1.34
C ARG A 476 -10.37 -32.23 -1.82
N PRO A 477 -9.70 -32.38 -2.97
CA PRO A 477 -8.79 -31.35 -3.50
C PRO A 477 -9.48 -30.00 -3.78
N ASP A 478 -10.80 -30.01 -3.97
CA ASP A 478 -11.63 -28.83 -4.22
C ASP A 478 -11.69 -27.84 -3.05
N VAL A 479 -11.29 -28.26 -1.84
CA VAL A 479 -11.23 -27.39 -0.66
C VAL A 479 -10.04 -26.45 -0.65
N LEU A 480 -9.06 -26.68 -1.53
CA LEU A 480 -7.86 -25.86 -1.61
C LEU A 480 -8.19 -24.45 -2.13
N ASP A 481 -7.76 -23.45 -1.38
CA ASP A 481 -7.81 -22.04 -1.72
C ASP A 481 -6.72 -21.27 -0.97
N GLN A 482 -6.07 -20.34 -1.66
CA GLN A 482 -5.03 -19.50 -1.08
C GLN A 482 -5.60 -18.44 -0.13
N ASN A 483 -6.84 -17.98 -0.36
CA ASN A 483 -7.50 -16.99 0.46
C ASN A 483 -8.19 -17.64 1.67
N THR A 484 -8.00 -17.07 2.86
CA THR A 484 -8.47 -17.70 4.11
C THR A 484 -9.99 -17.79 4.18
N GLU A 485 -10.71 -16.74 3.79
CA GLU A 485 -12.17 -16.71 3.81
C GLU A 485 -12.74 -17.69 2.78
N ALA A 486 -12.20 -17.69 1.56
CA ALA A 486 -12.62 -18.60 0.50
C ALA A 486 -12.33 -20.07 0.86
N GLY A 487 -11.18 -20.34 1.48
CA GLY A 487 -10.82 -21.67 1.98
C GLY A 487 -11.80 -22.16 3.06
N LEU A 488 -12.12 -21.33 4.04
CA LEU A 488 -13.14 -21.65 5.06
C LEU A 488 -14.52 -21.88 4.44
N THR A 489 -14.89 -21.10 3.43
CA THR A 489 -16.15 -21.25 2.69
C THR A 489 -16.21 -22.60 1.97
N LYS A 490 -15.16 -22.96 1.22
CA LYS A 490 -15.08 -24.26 0.53
C LYS A 490 -15.09 -25.44 1.50
N LEU A 491 -14.44 -25.32 2.66
CA LEU A 491 -14.48 -26.33 3.71
C LEU A 491 -15.91 -26.53 4.27
N ALA A 492 -16.69 -25.45 4.41
CA ALA A 492 -18.08 -25.51 4.83
C ALA A 492 -18.98 -26.12 3.75
N GLU A 493 -18.84 -25.70 2.49
CA GLU A 493 -19.56 -26.27 1.34
C GLU A 493 -19.27 -27.77 1.15
N ALA A 494 -18.04 -28.19 1.46
CA ALA A 494 -17.61 -29.58 1.44
C ALA A 494 -18.14 -30.42 2.62
N GLY A 495 -18.75 -29.79 3.64
CA GLY A 495 -19.22 -30.44 4.87
C GLY A 495 -18.11 -30.85 5.84
N ILE A 496 -16.89 -30.33 5.66
CA ILE A 496 -15.74 -30.59 6.55
C ILE A 496 -15.79 -29.65 7.76
N LEU A 497 -16.16 -28.39 7.53
CA LEU A 497 -16.45 -27.43 8.57
C LEU A 497 -17.95 -27.48 8.87
N ASP A 498 -18.31 -27.69 10.13
CA ASP A 498 -19.72 -27.69 10.50
C ASP A 498 -20.33 -26.28 10.41
N ARG A 499 -21.66 -26.22 10.39
CA ARG A 499 -22.39 -24.97 10.20
C ARG A 499 -22.10 -23.94 11.29
N ALA A 500 -21.98 -24.37 12.55
CA ALA A 500 -21.76 -23.45 13.66
C ALA A 500 -20.36 -22.82 13.59
N ASP A 501 -19.36 -23.60 13.20
CA ASP A 501 -18.01 -23.12 12.98
C ASP A 501 -17.91 -22.23 11.74
N ALA A 502 -18.61 -22.57 10.65
CA ALA A 502 -18.65 -21.71 9.48
C ALA A 502 -19.29 -20.34 9.78
N GLU A 503 -20.39 -20.32 10.55
CA GLU A 503 -21.08 -19.09 10.99
C GLU A 503 -20.22 -18.23 11.95
N LEU A 504 -19.15 -18.79 12.53
CA LEU A 504 -18.18 -18.07 13.35
C LEU A 504 -16.93 -17.63 12.55
N LEU A 505 -16.26 -18.57 11.89
CA LEU A 505 -14.91 -18.37 11.34
C LEU A 505 -14.90 -17.52 10.07
N ILE A 506 -15.92 -17.65 9.21
CA ILE A 506 -16.01 -16.86 7.96
C ILE A 506 -16.24 -15.38 8.28
N PRO A 507 -17.22 -15.00 9.14
CA PRO A 507 -17.34 -13.61 9.59
C PRO A 507 -16.11 -13.10 10.36
N ALA A 508 -15.44 -13.95 11.15
CA ALA A 508 -14.19 -13.58 11.82
C ALA A 508 -13.09 -13.20 10.82
N ALA A 509 -12.94 -13.94 9.71
CA ALA A 509 -11.99 -13.61 8.65
C ALA A 509 -12.24 -12.21 8.07
N ARG A 510 -13.51 -11.92 7.75
CA ARG A 510 -13.94 -10.61 7.24
C ARG A 510 -13.69 -9.49 8.23
N LEU A 511 -14.04 -9.71 9.50
CA LEU A 511 -13.85 -8.74 10.57
C LEU A 511 -12.36 -8.40 10.73
N TYR A 512 -11.50 -9.40 10.88
CA TYR A 512 -10.07 -9.19 11.08
C TYR A 512 -9.41 -8.52 9.89
N GLN A 513 -9.78 -8.90 8.67
CA GLN A 513 -9.27 -8.26 7.46
C GLN A 513 -9.71 -6.80 7.38
N SER A 514 -10.98 -6.50 7.71
CA SER A 514 -11.52 -5.13 7.68
C SER A 514 -10.82 -4.20 8.65
N LEU A 515 -10.67 -4.64 9.90
CA LEU A 515 -9.97 -3.86 10.91
C LEU A 515 -8.49 -3.69 10.55
N THR A 516 -7.82 -4.76 10.11
CA THR A 516 -6.40 -4.70 9.73
C THR A 516 -6.18 -3.73 8.56
N GLN A 517 -7.07 -3.72 7.56
CA GLN A 517 -6.96 -2.79 6.44
C GLN A 517 -7.02 -1.33 6.89
N ILE A 518 -8.04 -0.98 7.68
CA ILE A 518 -8.21 0.39 8.19
C ILE A 518 -7.00 0.80 9.04
N LEU A 519 -6.59 -0.05 9.99
CA LEU A 519 -5.46 0.25 10.88
C LEU A 519 -4.16 0.45 10.10
N ARG A 520 -3.82 -0.43 9.15
CA ARG A 520 -2.58 -0.36 8.37
C ARG A 520 -2.59 0.78 7.34
N LEU A 521 -3.78 1.21 6.90
CA LEU A 521 -3.95 2.34 5.99
C LEU A 521 -3.82 3.68 6.72
N CYS A 522 -4.46 3.82 7.88
CA CYS A 522 -4.52 5.08 8.63
C CYS A 522 -3.26 5.34 9.47
N LEU A 523 -2.66 4.30 10.04
CA LEU A 523 -1.60 4.41 11.04
C LEU A 523 -0.24 3.92 10.53
N GLU A 524 0.83 4.53 11.05
CA GLU A 524 2.22 4.07 10.84
C GLU A 524 2.69 3.11 11.95
N GLN A 525 2.04 3.13 13.12
CA GLN A 525 2.42 2.33 14.31
C GLN A 525 1.20 1.59 14.88
N GLY A 526 1.36 0.97 16.05
CA GLY A 526 0.28 0.28 16.78
C GLY A 526 -0.92 1.18 17.10
N PHE A 527 -2.05 0.54 17.37
CA PHE A 527 -3.31 1.20 17.70
C PHE A 527 -3.54 1.16 19.21
N ASP A 528 -3.87 2.30 19.81
CA ASP A 528 -4.38 2.37 21.18
C ASP A 528 -5.82 2.88 21.14
N ALA A 529 -6.75 2.06 21.59
CA ALA A 529 -8.18 2.38 21.59
C ALA A 529 -8.53 3.59 22.46
N ASN A 530 -7.76 3.87 23.52
CA ASN A 530 -8.03 4.97 24.44
C ASN A 530 -7.64 6.31 23.85
N ASP A 531 -6.53 6.34 23.11
CA ASP A 531 -5.96 7.54 22.50
C ASP A 531 -6.37 7.72 21.03
N ALA A 532 -7.08 6.75 20.46
CA ALA A 532 -7.51 6.80 19.07
C ALA A 532 -8.47 7.96 18.81
N PRO A 533 -8.27 8.72 17.70
CA PRO A 533 -9.26 9.69 17.24
C PRO A 533 -10.65 9.05 17.08
N GLN A 534 -11.68 9.76 17.52
CA GLN A 534 -13.09 9.35 17.38
C GLN A 534 -13.42 9.01 15.93
N ALA A 535 -12.94 9.82 14.98
CA ALA A 535 -13.15 9.59 13.54
C ALA A 535 -12.59 8.23 13.08
N LEU A 536 -11.44 7.81 13.63
CA LEU A 536 -10.86 6.50 13.34
C LEU A 536 -11.67 5.37 14.00
N ARG A 537 -12.14 5.57 15.24
CA ARG A 537 -13.01 4.61 15.95
C ARG A 537 -14.33 4.39 15.20
N GLU A 538 -14.95 5.46 14.70
CA GLU A 538 -16.14 5.39 13.85
C GLU A 538 -15.86 4.71 12.52
N LEU A 539 -14.72 5.01 11.88
CA LEU A 539 -14.33 4.34 10.64
C LEU A 539 -14.14 2.82 10.85
N LEU A 540 -13.51 2.41 11.95
CA LEU A 540 -13.37 0.99 12.31
C LEU A 540 -14.73 0.33 12.52
N ALA A 541 -15.64 0.95 13.28
CA ALA A 541 -16.99 0.45 13.49
C ALA A 541 -17.75 0.29 12.18
N ARG A 542 -17.76 1.33 11.32
CA ARG A 542 -18.40 1.26 10.00
C ARG A 542 -17.79 0.20 9.10
N SER A 543 -16.46 0.05 9.09
CA SER A 543 -15.78 -0.96 8.26
C SER A 543 -16.11 -2.39 8.67
N ALA A 544 -16.57 -2.58 9.91
CA ALA A 544 -16.99 -3.85 10.47
C ALA A 544 -18.52 -4.02 10.51
N ASP A 545 -19.28 -3.13 9.86
CA ASP A 545 -20.75 -3.09 9.90
C ASP A 545 -21.34 -3.01 11.32
N MET A 546 -20.64 -2.34 12.24
CA MET A 546 -21.05 -2.14 13.63
C MET A 546 -21.60 -0.72 13.85
N PRO A 547 -22.62 -0.56 14.72
CA PRO A 547 -23.24 0.74 14.96
C PRO A 547 -22.31 1.74 15.66
N ASP A 548 -21.42 1.25 16.53
CA ASP A 548 -20.47 2.05 17.29
C ASP A 548 -19.22 1.24 17.67
N PHE A 549 -18.19 1.96 18.15
CA PHE A 549 -16.91 1.37 18.51
C PHE A 549 -16.99 0.46 19.75
N ALA A 550 -17.90 0.73 20.69
CA ALA A 550 -18.04 -0.09 21.90
C ALA A 550 -18.60 -1.48 21.57
N THR A 551 -19.60 -1.52 20.68
CA THR A 551 -20.16 -2.75 20.11
C THR A 551 -19.12 -3.51 19.32
N LEU A 552 -18.33 -2.82 18.48
CA LEU A 552 -17.21 -3.44 17.77
C LEU A 552 -16.22 -4.09 18.74
N GLU A 553 -15.80 -3.40 19.79
CA GLU A 553 -14.82 -3.93 20.74
C GLU A 553 -15.35 -5.15 21.50
N ALA A 554 -16.63 -5.14 21.89
CA ALA A 554 -17.29 -6.29 22.52
C ALA A 554 -17.35 -7.49 21.57
N THR A 555 -17.81 -7.28 20.33
CA THR A 555 -17.88 -8.31 19.29
C THR A 555 -16.50 -8.87 18.97
N LEU A 556 -15.47 -8.03 18.91
CA LEU A 556 -14.10 -8.47 18.65
C LEU A 556 -13.62 -9.41 19.78
N LYS A 557 -13.85 -9.07 21.04
CA LYS A 557 -13.49 -9.92 22.20
C LYS A 557 -14.20 -11.28 22.15
N GLU A 558 -15.49 -11.29 21.85
CA GLU A 558 -16.27 -12.52 21.71
C GLU A 558 -15.77 -13.37 20.54
N THR A 559 -15.51 -12.74 19.39
CA THR A 559 -15.00 -13.40 18.18
C THR A 559 -13.64 -14.03 18.44
N LEU A 560 -12.70 -13.29 19.05
CA LEU A 560 -11.38 -13.80 19.45
C LEU A 560 -11.52 -15.03 20.36
N SER A 561 -12.38 -14.96 21.38
CA SER A 561 -12.63 -16.11 22.25
C SER A 561 -13.22 -17.30 21.50
N GLY A 562 -14.16 -17.05 20.58
CA GLY A 562 -14.77 -18.07 19.74
C GLY A 562 -13.74 -18.78 18.84
N VAL A 563 -12.94 -18.01 18.11
CA VAL A 563 -11.89 -18.54 17.22
C VAL A 563 -10.85 -19.32 18.01
N HIS A 564 -10.46 -18.85 19.19
CA HIS A 564 -9.53 -19.58 20.06
C HIS A 564 -10.08 -20.96 20.49
N ASN A 565 -11.36 -21.01 20.87
CA ASN A 565 -12.04 -22.26 21.22
C ASN A 565 -12.16 -23.19 20.01
N ALA A 566 -12.50 -22.65 18.84
CA ALA A 566 -12.55 -23.40 17.59
C ALA A 566 -11.17 -23.96 17.21
N PHE A 567 -10.09 -23.19 17.35
CA PHE A 567 -8.72 -23.64 17.11
C PHE A 567 -8.39 -24.87 17.96
N ASN A 568 -8.64 -24.81 19.27
CA ASN A 568 -8.35 -25.92 20.18
C ASN A 568 -9.17 -27.18 19.89
N ARG A 569 -10.40 -27.04 19.36
CA ARG A 569 -11.29 -28.17 19.05
C ARG A 569 -11.04 -28.76 17.67
N LEU A 570 -10.88 -27.91 16.65
CA LEU A 570 -10.79 -28.33 15.25
C LEU A 570 -9.41 -28.85 14.89
N VAL A 571 -8.35 -28.29 15.48
CA VAL A 571 -6.97 -28.73 15.30
C VAL A 571 -6.68 -29.82 16.34
N ALA A 572 -7.21 -31.02 16.13
CA ALA A 572 -7.10 -32.15 17.06
C ALA A 572 -6.73 -33.46 16.38
#